data_AF-A0A562I2A9-F1
#
_entry.id   AF-A0A562I2A9-F1
#
_cell.length_a   1.000
_cell.length_b   1.000
_cell.length_c   1.000
_cell.angle_alpha   90.00
_cell.angle_beta   90.00
_cell.angle_gamma   90.00
#
_symmetry.space_group_name_H-M   'P 1'
#
loop_
_entity.id
_entity.type
_entity.pdbx_description
1 polymer ?
#
loop_
_entity_poly.entity_id
_entity_poly.type
_entity_poly.pdbx_seq_one_letter_code
_entity_poly.pdbx_strand_id
1 'polypeptide(L)'
;MLDGAARYGIKVINASVGNPARGLPRASGLTMLFDAETARVVAVLAADRISALRTAAVTLLAVRAFGAAHAREMAVVGAGELARAHLLLFAERLPRVERFHVFDLVRARAEALAGEFGDADVRVCDSAEQAVRAADVVVPVTTTTTGYIPYGWLRPGCVVVNVSLDDVLPDVVRRADRIVVDDWGLVAADGVRLLGRLAAGASWSARRTGRPPPTSAGWTRSWAPSSPGGRPGAAGRTRSSW
;
A
#
# COMPACT_ATOMS: atom_id res chain seq x y z
N MET A 1 -5.76 -19.55 -14.68
CA MET A 1 -5.09 -19.05 -13.47
C MET A 1 -3.91 -18.22 -13.92
N LEU A 2 -3.48 -17.22 -13.14
CA LEU A 2 -2.31 -16.41 -13.49
C LEU A 2 -1.05 -17.17 -13.07
N ASP A 3 -0.55 -18.01 -13.97
CA ASP A 3 0.67 -18.78 -13.76
C ASP A 3 1.84 -17.78 -13.65
N GLY A 4 2.72 -17.96 -12.65
CA GLY A 4 3.71 -16.99 -12.16
C GLY A 4 4.81 -16.49 -13.12
N ALA A 5 4.52 -16.38 -14.41
CA ALA A 5 5.32 -15.68 -15.41
C ALA A 5 5.42 -14.19 -15.08
N ALA A 6 6.57 -13.59 -15.38
CA ALA A 6 6.76 -12.15 -15.32
C ALA A 6 5.71 -11.45 -16.19
N ARG A 7 5.13 -10.36 -15.69
CA ARG A 7 4.17 -9.52 -16.41
C ARG A 7 4.65 -8.09 -16.37
N TYR A 8 4.50 -7.39 -17.49
CA TYR A 8 4.62 -5.94 -17.51
C TYR A 8 3.24 -5.34 -17.29
N GLY A 9 3.21 -4.15 -16.70
CA GLY A 9 1.95 -3.47 -16.45
C GLY A 9 2.14 -1.99 -16.22
N ILE A 10 1.06 -1.25 -16.38
CA ILE A 10 0.99 0.18 -16.09
C ILE A 10 -0.31 0.47 -15.36
N LYS A 11 -0.24 1.41 -14.41
CA LYS A 11 -1.40 2.01 -13.76
C LYS A 11 -1.50 3.47 -14.18
N VAL A 12 -2.61 3.83 -14.81
CA VAL A 12 -2.97 5.22 -15.08
C VAL A 12 -4.07 5.60 -14.10
N ILE A 13 -3.76 6.49 -13.15
CA ILE A 13 -4.70 6.89 -12.10
C ILE A 13 -4.66 8.40 -11.91
N ASN A 14 -5.83 9.00 -11.73
CA ASN A 14 -5.98 10.41 -11.38
C ASN A 14 -6.85 10.54 -10.13
N ALA A 15 -6.70 11.64 -9.40
CA ALA A 15 -7.51 11.92 -8.24
C ALA A 15 -7.90 13.40 -8.13
N SER A 16 -9.14 13.64 -7.74
CA SER A 16 -9.71 14.97 -7.50
C SER A 16 -10.25 15.04 -6.07
N VAL A 17 -9.69 15.95 -5.26
CA VAL A 17 -10.11 16.16 -3.85
C VAL A 17 -11.56 16.64 -3.76
N GLY A 18 -12.09 17.30 -4.80
CA GLY A 18 -13.47 17.78 -4.85
C GLY A 18 -14.53 16.73 -5.22
N ASN A 19 -14.13 15.57 -5.75
CA ASN A 19 -15.08 14.54 -6.19
C ASN A 19 -16.00 14.00 -5.08
N PRO A 20 -15.53 13.75 -3.85
CA PRO A 20 -16.39 13.25 -2.77
C PRO A 20 -17.58 14.18 -2.47
N ALA A 21 -17.43 15.50 -2.61
CA ALA A 21 -18.54 16.45 -2.42
C ALA A 21 -19.64 16.32 -3.50
N ARG A 22 -19.32 15.64 -4.62
CA ARG A 22 -20.23 15.35 -5.73
C ARG A 22 -20.76 13.91 -5.70
N GLY A 23 -20.49 13.15 -4.64
CA GLY A 23 -20.83 11.73 -4.55
C GLY A 23 -19.98 10.82 -5.44
N LEU A 24 -18.84 11.30 -5.94
CA LEU A 24 -17.94 10.52 -6.80
C LEU A 24 -16.70 10.05 -6.03
N PRO A 25 -16.13 8.88 -6.39
CA PRO A 25 -14.83 8.47 -5.87
C PRO A 25 -13.74 9.52 -6.12
N ARG A 26 -12.87 9.72 -5.13
CA ARG A 26 -11.75 10.67 -5.22
C ARG A 26 -10.79 10.29 -6.34
N ALA A 27 -10.47 9.01 -6.47
CA ALA A 27 -9.53 8.49 -7.45
C ALA A 27 -10.22 7.53 -8.40
N SER A 28 -9.80 7.55 -9.66
CA SER A 28 -10.25 6.61 -10.70
C SER A 28 -9.12 6.38 -11.70
N GLY A 29 -9.11 5.22 -12.33
CA GLY A 29 -8.03 4.85 -13.24
C GLY A 29 -8.15 3.44 -13.79
N LEU A 30 -7.17 3.07 -14.61
CA LEU A 30 -7.04 1.77 -15.24
C LEU A 30 -5.67 1.15 -14.92
N THR A 31 -5.67 -0.15 -14.68
CA THR A 31 -4.48 -0.99 -14.64
C THR A 31 -4.50 -1.88 -15.87
N MET A 32 -3.45 -1.81 -16.69
CA MET A 32 -3.28 -2.65 -17.86
C MET A 32 -2.14 -3.63 -17.63
N LEU A 33 -2.37 -4.89 -17.97
CA LEU A 33 -1.36 -5.95 -17.90
C LEU A 33 -1.02 -6.42 -19.31
N PHE A 34 0.26 -6.64 -19.54
CA PHE A 34 0.82 -7.10 -20.80
C PHE A 34 1.50 -8.44 -20.60
N ASP A 35 1.34 -9.29 -21.60
CA ASP A 35 2.15 -10.48 -21.72
C ASP A 35 3.61 -10.08 -21.97
N ALA A 36 4.54 -10.62 -21.19
CA ALA A 36 5.94 -10.19 -21.22
C ALA A 36 6.69 -10.66 -22.47
N GLU A 37 6.22 -11.73 -23.14
CA GLU A 37 6.86 -12.29 -24.33
C GLU A 37 6.29 -11.66 -25.60
N THR A 38 4.97 -11.49 -25.67
CA THR A 38 4.28 -11.04 -26.89
C THR A 38 3.91 -9.55 -26.88
N ALA A 39 4.10 -8.85 -25.75
CA ALA A 39 3.66 -7.48 -25.52
C ALA A 39 2.14 -7.25 -25.73
N ARG A 40 1.34 -8.32 -25.84
CA ARG A 40 -0.11 -8.24 -26.04
C ARG A 40 -0.79 -7.86 -24.73
N VAL A 41 -1.88 -7.08 -24.82
CA VAL A 41 -2.72 -6.76 -23.65
C VAL A 41 -3.43 -8.02 -23.19
N VAL A 42 -3.31 -8.31 -21.89
CA VAL A 42 -3.90 -9.49 -21.23
C VAL A 42 -5.10 -9.11 -20.38
N ALA A 43 -5.05 -7.93 -19.75
CA ALA A 43 -6.15 -7.44 -18.93
C ALA A 43 -6.18 -5.91 -18.89
N VAL A 44 -7.39 -5.37 -18.78
CA VAL A 44 -7.66 -3.97 -18.44
C VAL A 44 -8.63 -3.99 -17.26
N LEU A 45 -8.21 -3.41 -16.13
CA LEU A 45 -8.90 -3.50 -14.85
C LEU A 45 -9.12 -2.10 -14.27
N ALA A 46 -10.20 -1.88 -13.53
CA ALA A 46 -10.36 -0.69 -12.70
C ALA A 46 -9.23 -0.63 -11.66
N ALA A 47 -8.58 0.54 -11.52
CA ALA A 47 -7.37 0.70 -10.71
C ALA A 47 -7.62 1.14 -9.27
N ASP A 48 -8.75 1.76 -8.98
CA ASP A 48 -9.09 2.36 -7.69
C ASP A 48 -8.97 1.35 -6.54
N ARG A 49 -9.68 0.22 -6.63
CA ARG A 49 -9.69 -0.81 -5.59
C ARG A 49 -8.35 -1.53 -5.47
N ILE A 50 -7.72 -1.86 -6.61
CA ILE A 50 -6.38 -2.49 -6.63
C ILE A 50 -5.36 -1.55 -5.96
N SER A 51 -5.43 -0.25 -6.29
CA SER A 51 -4.53 0.76 -5.73
C SER A 51 -4.74 0.96 -4.23
N ALA A 52 -5.98 0.88 -3.73
CA ALA A 52 -6.26 0.96 -2.30
C ALA A 52 -5.74 -0.28 -1.54
N LEU A 53 -6.08 -1.48 -2.02
CA LEU A 53 -5.66 -2.74 -1.39
C LEU A 53 -4.15 -2.92 -1.37
N ARG A 54 -3.45 -2.63 -2.49
CA ARG A 54 -1.99 -2.74 -2.51
C ARG A 54 -1.31 -1.74 -1.57
N THR A 55 -1.88 -0.53 -1.41
CA THR A 55 -1.38 0.46 -0.45
C THR A 55 -1.56 -0.06 0.98
N ALA A 56 -2.75 -0.57 1.31
CA ALA A 56 -3.01 -1.20 2.60
C ALA A 56 -2.11 -2.42 2.86
N ALA A 57 -1.80 -3.21 1.83
CA ALA A 57 -0.90 -4.37 1.94
C ALA A 57 0.54 -3.96 2.26
N VAL A 58 1.04 -2.85 1.69
CA VAL A 58 2.36 -2.29 2.05
C VAL A 58 2.35 -1.84 3.51
N THR A 59 1.30 -1.18 3.97
CA THR A 59 1.14 -0.80 5.38
C THR A 59 1.13 -2.03 6.28
N LEU A 60 0.36 -3.07 5.94
CA LEU A 60 0.32 -4.33 6.67
C LEU A 60 1.71 -4.99 6.74
N LEU A 61 2.48 -4.97 5.66
CA LEU A 61 3.85 -5.47 5.64
C LEU A 61 4.76 -4.66 6.58
N ALA A 62 4.66 -3.33 6.56
CA ALA A 62 5.42 -2.46 7.46
C ALA A 62 5.06 -2.73 8.93
N VAL A 63 3.77 -2.86 9.25
CA VAL A 63 3.32 -3.24 10.59
C VAL A 63 3.88 -4.60 10.97
N ARG A 64 3.89 -5.58 10.07
CA ARG A 64 4.47 -6.90 10.34
C ARG A 64 5.98 -6.89 10.56
N ALA A 65 6.69 -6.02 9.85
CA ALA A 65 8.14 -5.92 9.97
C ALA A 65 8.58 -5.14 11.23
N PHE A 66 7.83 -4.09 11.61
CA PHE A 66 8.28 -3.12 12.60
C PHE A 66 7.38 -3.00 13.85
N GLY A 67 6.12 -3.44 13.78
CA GLY A 67 5.14 -3.27 14.87
C GLY A 67 4.45 -4.56 15.37
N ALA A 68 4.60 -5.70 14.67
CA ALA A 68 3.75 -6.88 14.85
C ALA A 68 3.89 -7.61 16.20
N ALA A 69 4.99 -7.42 16.92
CA ALA A 69 5.14 -8.10 18.20
C ALA A 69 4.15 -7.55 19.25
N HIS A 70 3.75 -6.27 19.16
CA HIS A 70 3.08 -5.56 20.25
C HIS A 70 1.88 -4.68 19.88
N ALA A 71 1.57 -4.48 18.59
CA ALA A 71 0.46 -3.64 18.19
C ALA A 71 -0.91 -4.23 18.60
N ARG A 72 -1.56 -3.63 19.61
CA ARG A 72 -2.94 -3.94 20.02
C ARG A 72 -3.91 -2.82 19.63
N GLU A 73 -3.42 -1.59 19.62
CA GLU A 73 -4.22 -0.40 19.34
C GLU A 73 -3.73 0.25 18.04
N MET A 74 -4.61 0.48 17.07
CA MET A 74 -4.25 1.10 15.79
C MET A 74 -5.08 2.35 15.50
N ALA A 75 -4.43 3.45 15.13
CA ALA A 75 -5.10 4.66 14.67
C ALA A 75 -5.17 4.70 13.14
N VAL A 76 -6.36 4.97 12.61
CA VAL A 76 -6.58 5.28 11.19
C VAL A 76 -7.15 6.70 11.09
N VAL A 77 -6.36 7.62 10.54
CA VAL A 77 -6.76 9.04 10.44
C VAL A 77 -7.17 9.36 9.00
N GLY A 78 -8.43 9.74 8.82
CA GLY A 78 -9.17 9.75 7.57
C GLY A 78 -10.10 8.55 7.47
N ALA A 79 -11.28 8.73 6.89
CA ALA A 79 -12.32 7.71 6.72
C ALA A 79 -12.75 7.54 5.25
N GLY A 80 -11.77 7.59 4.33
CA GLY A 80 -11.99 7.36 2.90
C GLY A 80 -11.74 5.90 2.47
N GLU A 81 -11.69 5.66 1.15
CA GLU A 81 -11.48 4.33 0.57
C GLU A 81 -10.16 3.66 1.03
N LEU A 82 -9.11 4.45 1.27
CA LEU A 82 -7.88 3.90 1.85
C LEU A 82 -8.12 3.39 3.28
N ALA A 83 -8.84 4.11 4.13
CA ALA A 83 -9.15 3.68 5.49
C ALA A 83 -9.93 2.35 5.48
N ARG A 84 -10.95 2.24 4.62
CA ARG A 84 -11.69 0.99 4.40
C ARG A 84 -10.77 -0.17 4.00
N ALA A 85 -9.89 0.02 3.02
CA ALA A 85 -8.96 -1.02 2.61
C ALA A 85 -7.97 -1.44 3.71
N HIS A 86 -7.53 -0.50 4.56
CA HIS A 86 -6.67 -0.79 5.70
C HIS A 86 -7.40 -1.58 6.78
N LEU A 87 -8.58 -1.14 7.21
CA LEU A 87 -9.38 -1.84 8.21
C LEU A 87 -9.73 -3.27 7.75
N LEU A 88 -10.11 -3.45 6.48
CA LEU A 88 -10.37 -4.76 5.90
C LEU A 88 -9.16 -5.70 6.05
N LEU A 89 -7.97 -5.25 5.64
CA LEU A 89 -6.77 -6.10 5.75
C LEU A 89 -6.31 -6.28 7.20
N PHE A 90 -6.43 -5.28 8.05
CA PHE A 90 -6.01 -5.38 9.45
C PHE A 90 -6.89 -6.33 10.23
N ALA A 91 -8.22 -6.20 10.12
CA ALA A 91 -9.16 -7.09 10.77
C ALA A 91 -8.93 -8.57 10.39
N GLU A 92 -8.61 -8.84 9.11
CA GLU A 92 -8.35 -10.20 8.64
C GLU A 92 -6.95 -10.71 8.99
N ARG A 93 -5.93 -9.84 9.01
CA ARG A 93 -4.51 -10.26 8.97
C ARG A 93 -3.71 -9.92 10.23
N LEU A 94 -4.29 -9.22 11.18
CA LEU A 94 -3.67 -8.82 12.44
C LEU A 94 -4.55 -9.23 13.64
N PRO A 95 -4.65 -10.53 13.97
CA PRO A 95 -5.56 -11.04 15.01
C PRO A 95 -5.21 -10.61 16.44
N ARG A 96 -4.11 -9.89 16.65
CA ARG A 96 -3.70 -9.33 17.94
C ARG A 96 -4.17 -7.89 18.15
N VAL A 97 -4.64 -7.24 17.09
CA VAL A 97 -5.20 -5.89 17.19
C VAL A 97 -6.55 -6.01 17.84
N GLU A 98 -6.69 -5.34 18.98
CA GLU A 98 -7.90 -5.37 19.79
C GLU A 98 -8.85 -4.26 19.39
N ARG A 99 -8.33 -3.10 18.99
CA ARG A 99 -9.14 -1.93 18.66
C ARG A 99 -8.52 -1.02 17.60
N PHE A 100 -9.40 -0.46 16.77
CA PHE A 100 -9.11 0.57 15.79
C PHE A 100 -9.70 1.92 16.24
N HIS A 101 -8.85 2.94 16.36
CA HIS A 101 -9.25 4.32 16.63
C HIS A 101 -9.35 5.08 15.31
N VAL A 102 -10.56 5.45 14.91
CA VAL A 102 -10.82 6.13 13.64
C VAL A 102 -11.18 7.58 13.89
N PHE A 103 -10.54 8.49 13.16
CA PHE A 103 -10.91 9.90 13.15
C PHE A 103 -11.02 10.41 11.72
N ASP A 104 -12.03 11.24 11.44
CA ASP A 104 -12.13 12.04 10.22
C ASP A 104 -12.70 13.42 10.59
N LEU A 105 -12.33 14.46 9.83
CA LEU A 105 -12.89 15.81 10.02
C LEU A 105 -14.42 15.82 9.85
N VAL A 106 -14.95 14.91 9.03
CA VAL A 106 -16.38 14.67 8.89
C VAL A 106 -16.75 13.43 9.69
N ARG A 107 -17.17 13.62 10.94
CA ARG A 107 -17.50 12.53 11.88
C ARG A 107 -18.41 11.45 11.28
N ALA A 108 -19.43 11.85 10.52
CA ALA A 108 -20.36 10.92 9.87
C ALA A 108 -19.66 9.92 8.93
N ARG A 109 -18.50 10.28 8.33
CA ARG A 109 -17.70 9.34 7.52
C ARG A 109 -17.01 8.28 8.38
N ALA A 110 -16.48 8.68 9.53
CA ALA A 110 -15.86 7.75 10.49
C ALA A 110 -16.91 6.80 11.08
N GLU A 111 -18.10 7.30 11.40
CA GLU A 111 -19.23 6.49 11.89
C GLU A 111 -19.73 5.50 10.82
N ALA A 112 -19.91 5.97 9.58
CA ALA A 112 -20.29 5.09 8.47
C ALA A 112 -19.25 3.99 8.25
N LEU A 113 -17.95 4.35 8.26
CA LEU A 113 -16.86 3.39 8.13
C LEU A 113 -16.85 2.38 9.28
N ALA A 114 -17.01 2.82 10.53
CA ALA A 114 -17.06 1.94 11.69
C ALA A 114 -18.22 0.93 11.60
N GLY A 115 -19.39 1.38 11.10
CA GLY A 115 -20.55 0.52 10.90
C GLY A 115 -20.36 -0.61 9.87
N GLU A 116 -19.36 -0.51 9.00
CA GLU A 116 -19.03 -1.57 8.03
C GLU A 116 -18.28 -2.76 8.66
N PHE A 117 -17.70 -2.57 9.84
CA PHE A 117 -16.80 -3.54 10.49
C PHE A 117 -17.34 -4.01 11.85
N GLY A 118 -18.63 -4.36 11.92
CA GLY A 118 -19.33 -4.66 13.18
C GLY A 118 -18.71 -5.74 14.07
N ASP A 119 -17.92 -6.68 13.53
CA ASP A 119 -17.20 -7.70 14.32
C ASP A 119 -15.87 -7.20 14.90
N ALA A 120 -15.34 -6.08 14.41
CA ALA A 120 -14.12 -5.45 14.91
C ALA A 120 -14.46 -4.30 15.87
N ASP A 121 -13.66 -4.11 16.94
CA ASP A 121 -13.79 -2.95 17.82
C ASP A 121 -13.24 -1.70 17.10
N VAL A 122 -14.13 -0.97 16.42
CA VAL A 122 -13.82 0.30 15.76
C VAL A 122 -14.41 1.45 16.56
N ARG A 123 -13.54 2.23 17.21
CA ARG A 123 -13.91 3.40 18.00
C ARG A 123 -13.73 4.68 17.18
N VAL A 124 -14.82 5.42 16.99
CA VAL A 124 -14.76 6.78 16.44
C VAL A 124 -14.26 7.75 17.52
N CYS A 125 -13.20 8.50 17.21
CA CYS A 125 -12.60 9.50 18.09
C CYS A 125 -13.10 10.91 17.77
N ASP A 126 -13.04 11.80 18.76
CA ASP A 126 -13.46 13.20 18.65
C ASP A 126 -12.35 14.09 18.04
N SER A 127 -11.10 13.62 18.08
CA SER A 127 -9.96 14.34 17.48
C SER A 127 -8.89 13.38 16.96
N ALA A 128 -8.07 13.87 16.02
CA ALA A 128 -6.88 13.15 15.56
C ALA A 128 -5.92 12.87 16.73
N GLU A 129 -5.76 13.82 17.66
CA GLU A 129 -4.92 13.64 18.84
C GLU A 129 -5.36 12.46 19.69
N GLN A 130 -6.66 12.35 19.95
CA GLN A 130 -7.21 11.26 20.73
C GLN A 130 -6.92 9.91 20.06
N ALA A 131 -7.14 9.80 18.75
CA ALA A 131 -6.86 8.56 18.01
C ALA A 131 -5.36 8.22 18.05
N VAL A 132 -4.49 9.19 17.73
CA VAL A 132 -3.04 8.98 17.65
C VAL A 132 -2.43 8.62 19.00
N ARG A 133 -2.82 9.30 20.09
CA ARG A 133 -2.32 9.00 21.44
C ARG A 133 -2.76 7.63 21.96
N ALA A 134 -3.85 7.09 21.45
CA ALA A 134 -4.39 5.81 21.85
C ALA A 134 -3.70 4.62 21.19
N ALA A 135 -2.89 4.84 20.15
CA ALA A 135 -2.42 3.80 19.26
C ALA A 135 -0.92 3.46 19.36
N ASP A 136 -0.61 2.20 19.11
CA ASP A 136 0.75 1.67 18.94
C ASP A 136 1.19 1.79 17.47
N VAL A 137 0.21 1.81 16.54
CA VAL A 137 0.43 2.03 15.12
C VAL A 137 -0.46 3.16 14.63
N VAL A 138 0.10 4.12 13.90
CA VAL A 138 -0.63 5.27 13.36
C VAL A 138 -0.56 5.26 11.84
N VAL A 139 -1.73 5.25 11.19
CA VAL A 139 -1.88 5.17 9.74
C VAL A 139 -2.74 6.35 9.26
N PRO A 140 -2.15 7.52 9.00
CA PRO A 140 -2.87 8.60 8.36
C PRO A 140 -3.06 8.31 6.87
N VAL A 141 -4.29 8.48 6.40
CA VAL A 141 -4.77 8.26 5.03
C VAL A 141 -5.67 9.42 4.60
N THR A 142 -5.26 10.64 4.95
CA THR A 142 -6.00 11.87 4.65
C THR A 142 -5.65 12.42 3.26
N THR A 143 -6.12 13.64 2.97
CA THR A 143 -5.73 14.41 1.79
C THR A 143 -5.04 15.71 2.15
N THR A 144 -4.49 15.82 3.36
CA THR A 144 -3.81 17.04 3.79
C THR A 144 -2.52 17.28 2.98
N THR A 145 -2.13 18.53 2.88
CA THR A 145 -0.80 18.97 2.44
C THR A 145 -0.06 19.73 3.55
N THR A 146 -0.69 19.84 4.72
CA THR A 146 -0.17 20.53 5.91
C THR A 146 -0.22 19.57 7.09
N GLY A 147 0.94 19.31 7.69
CA GLY A 147 1.05 18.38 8.81
C GLY A 147 0.34 18.89 10.06
N TYR A 148 -0.17 17.95 10.85
CA TYR A 148 -0.92 18.20 12.09
C TYR A 148 -0.58 17.22 13.21
N ILE A 149 0.16 16.14 12.93
CA ILE A 149 0.57 15.14 13.93
C ILE A 149 1.98 15.49 14.45
N PRO A 150 2.13 16.11 15.64
CA PRO A 150 3.43 16.30 16.29
C PRO A 150 3.97 14.99 16.88
N TYR A 151 5.29 14.92 17.09
CA TYR A 151 5.91 13.78 17.77
C TYR A 151 5.35 13.57 19.17
N GLY A 152 4.97 14.65 19.87
CA GLY A 152 4.43 14.58 21.24
C GLY A 152 3.11 13.83 21.38
N TRP A 153 2.43 13.48 20.28
CA TRP A 153 1.25 12.62 20.30
C TRP A 153 1.59 11.12 20.26
N LEU A 154 2.78 10.77 19.77
CA LEU A 154 3.18 9.38 19.53
C LEU A 154 3.66 8.72 20.82
N ARG A 155 3.22 7.49 21.05
CA ARG A 155 3.71 6.67 22.17
C ARG A 155 5.16 6.23 21.92
N PRO A 156 5.94 5.98 22.99
CA PRO A 156 7.21 5.28 22.85
C PRO A 156 7.03 3.94 22.11
N GLY A 157 7.86 3.69 21.11
CA GLY A 157 7.77 2.48 20.26
C GLY A 157 6.67 2.51 19.19
N CYS A 158 5.96 3.63 19.03
CA CYS A 158 4.92 3.78 18.00
C CYS A 158 5.47 3.62 16.58
N VAL A 159 4.77 2.86 15.74
CA VAL A 159 5.04 2.77 14.30
C VAL A 159 4.10 3.71 13.54
N VAL A 160 4.65 4.68 12.82
CA VAL A 160 3.86 5.55 11.95
C VAL A 160 4.07 5.11 10.50
N VAL A 161 2.99 4.70 9.83
CA VAL A 161 3.00 4.44 8.38
C VAL A 161 2.30 5.60 7.69
N ASN A 162 3.08 6.61 7.30
CA ASN A 162 2.59 7.89 6.80
C ASN A 162 2.11 7.81 5.33
N VAL A 163 0.98 7.14 5.09
CA VAL A 163 0.49 6.80 3.73
C VAL A 163 0.14 8.04 2.90
N SER A 164 -0.46 9.07 3.51
CA SER A 164 -0.81 10.33 2.84
C SER A 164 0.31 11.38 2.81
N LEU A 165 1.52 11.01 3.28
CA LEU A 165 2.81 11.69 3.11
C LEU A 165 3.02 13.01 3.89
N ASP A 166 2.00 13.86 4.07
CA ASP A 166 2.16 15.19 4.67
C ASP A 166 1.50 15.35 6.06
N ASP A 167 0.97 14.29 6.66
CA ASP A 167 0.19 14.37 7.91
C ASP A 167 1.04 14.63 9.16
N VAL A 168 2.27 14.11 9.18
CA VAL A 168 3.17 14.29 10.31
C VAL A 168 3.91 15.63 10.23
N LEU A 169 4.23 16.19 11.38
CA LEU A 169 5.09 17.37 11.46
C LEU A 169 6.57 16.98 11.31
N PRO A 170 7.46 17.93 10.90
CA PRO A 170 8.87 17.64 10.70
C PRO A 170 9.61 17.08 11.93
N ASP A 171 9.13 17.40 13.14
CA ASP A 171 9.70 16.88 14.39
C ASP A 171 9.52 15.36 14.52
N VAL A 172 8.45 14.78 13.95
CA VAL A 172 8.27 13.32 13.88
C VAL A 172 9.42 12.67 13.13
N VAL A 173 9.77 13.22 11.95
CA VAL A 173 10.86 12.70 11.12
C VAL A 173 12.20 12.86 11.83
N ARG A 174 12.47 14.03 12.42
CA ARG A 174 13.76 14.31 13.08
C ARG A 174 14.02 13.49 14.33
N ARG A 175 12.97 13.07 15.03
CA ARG A 175 13.05 12.34 16.31
C ARG A 175 12.78 10.85 16.17
N ALA A 176 12.44 10.36 14.97
CA ALA A 176 12.25 8.95 14.73
C ALA A 176 13.58 8.20 14.86
N ASP A 177 13.58 7.08 15.59
CA ASP A 177 14.75 6.22 15.70
C ASP A 177 15.15 5.61 14.35
N ARG A 178 14.15 5.39 13.47
CA ARG A 178 14.32 4.81 12.14
C ARG A 178 13.32 5.42 11.17
N ILE A 179 13.80 5.69 9.95
CA ILE A 179 12.96 6.08 8.81
C ILE A 179 13.17 5.04 7.74
N VAL A 180 12.07 4.50 7.24
CA VAL A 180 12.04 3.50 6.17
C VAL A 180 11.17 4.03 5.05
N VAL A 181 11.65 3.91 3.83
CA VAL A 181 10.94 4.30 2.61
C VAL A 181 10.92 3.12 1.65
N ASP A 182 9.96 3.12 0.73
CA ASP A 182 9.85 2.13 -0.34
C ASP A 182 10.91 2.35 -1.43
N ASP A 183 11.10 3.59 -1.88
CA ASP A 183 12.15 3.96 -2.83
C ASP A 183 12.78 5.33 -2.49
N TRP A 184 14.05 5.32 -2.10
CA TRP A 184 14.77 6.54 -1.74
C TRP A 184 14.94 7.50 -2.92
N GLY A 185 15.15 7.00 -4.13
CA GLY A 185 15.35 7.84 -5.32
C GLY A 185 14.10 8.64 -5.63
N LEU A 186 12.93 8.00 -5.57
CA LEU A 186 11.64 8.68 -5.76
C LEU A 186 11.36 9.69 -4.65
N VAL A 187 11.62 9.33 -3.39
CA VAL A 187 11.40 10.22 -2.25
C VAL A 187 12.31 11.44 -2.31
N ALA A 188 13.61 11.26 -2.55
CA ALA A 188 14.58 12.34 -2.58
C ALA A 188 14.35 13.30 -3.76
N ALA A 189 13.78 12.81 -4.87
CA ALA A 189 13.41 13.64 -6.02
C ALA A 189 12.12 14.45 -5.80
N ASP A 190 11.27 14.07 -4.83
CA ASP A 190 10.01 14.75 -4.53
C ASP A 190 10.22 15.97 -3.62
N GLY A 191 10.61 17.10 -4.22
CA GLY A 191 10.73 18.38 -3.50
C GLY A 191 9.40 18.98 -3.02
N VAL A 192 8.25 18.34 -3.30
CA VAL A 192 6.93 18.85 -2.89
C VAL A 192 6.52 18.27 -1.56
N ARG A 193 6.79 16.98 -1.26
CA ARG A 193 6.34 16.31 -0.03
C ARG A 193 7.30 16.48 1.13
N LEU A 194 6.80 16.34 2.36
CA LEU A 194 7.57 16.54 3.59
C LEU A 194 8.96 15.91 3.56
N LEU A 195 9.05 14.61 3.26
CA LEU A 195 10.30 13.89 3.37
C LEU A 195 11.32 14.31 2.32
N GLY A 196 10.91 14.58 1.08
CA GLY A 196 11.82 15.07 0.05
C GLY A 196 12.23 16.53 0.27
N ARG A 197 11.35 17.39 0.82
CA ARG A 197 11.75 18.74 1.31
C ARG A 197 12.83 18.67 2.38
N LEU A 198 12.72 17.71 3.31
CA LEU A 198 13.75 17.48 4.33
C LEU A 198 15.01 16.82 3.76
N ALA A 199 14.86 15.98 2.73
CA ALA A 199 15.98 15.33 2.03
C ALA A 199 16.92 16.36 1.39
N ALA A 200 16.37 17.39 0.75
CA ALA A 200 17.15 18.45 0.11
C ALA A 200 17.97 19.30 1.09
N GLY A 201 17.59 19.36 2.37
CA GLY A 201 18.18 20.24 3.38
C GLY A 201 19.14 19.56 4.37
N ALA A 202 19.42 18.26 4.23
CA ALA A 202 20.24 17.52 5.19
C ALA A 202 21.08 16.42 4.51
N SER A 203 22.11 15.94 5.21
CA SER A 203 22.88 14.77 4.79
C SER A 203 22.21 13.50 5.31
N TRP A 204 21.86 12.59 4.41
CA TRP A 204 21.19 11.33 4.72
C TRP A 204 22.12 10.17 4.40
N SER A 205 22.26 9.23 5.34
CA SER A 205 22.94 7.96 5.08
C SER A 205 21.90 6.85 4.93
N ALA A 206 21.70 6.37 3.71
CA ALA A 206 20.82 5.24 3.44
C ALA A 206 21.60 3.93 3.59
N ARG A 207 21.16 3.05 4.51
CA ARG A 207 21.55 1.63 4.47
C ARG A 207 20.52 0.89 3.63
N ARG A 208 20.91 0.51 2.41
CA ARG A 208 20.07 -0.35 1.57
C ARG A 208 20.01 -1.73 2.21
N THR A 209 18.87 -2.07 2.81
CA THR A 209 18.62 -3.40 3.37
C THR A 209 17.85 -4.22 2.34
N GLY A 210 18.44 -5.32 1.86
CA GLY A 210 17.83 -6.20 0.87
C GLY A 210 18.70 -6.44 -0.37
N ARG A 211 18.67 -7.69 -0.87
CA ARG A 211 19.25 -8.07 -2.16
C ARG A 211 18.45 -7.34 -3.26
N PRO A 212 19.11 -6.75 -4.29
CA PRO A 212 18.38 -6.18 -5.41
C PRO A 212 17.42 -7.23 -6.00
N PRO A 213 16.24 -6.82 -6.53
CA PRO A 213 15.37 -7.76 -7.22
C PRO A 213 16.22 -8.49 -8.27
N PRO A 214 16.07 -9.82 -8.42
CA PRO A 214 16.87 -10.56 -9.38
C PRO A 214 16.69 -9.89 -10.74
N THR A 215 17.81 -9.46 -11.33
CA THR A 215 17.84 -9.10 -12.74
C THR A 215 17.32 -10.31 -13.51
N SER A 216 16.56 -10.08 -14.59
CA SER A 216 15.98 -11.13 -15.43
C SER A 216 17.00 -12.16 -15.95
N ALA A 217 18.29 -11.91 -15.77
CA ALA A 217 19.42 -12.81 -16.06
C ALA A 217 19.55 -14.03 -15.11
N GLY A 218 18.83 -14.10 -13.99
CA GLY A 218 19.04 -15.13 -12.96
C GLY A 218 18.13 -16.38 -13.01
N TRP A 219 17.15 -16.44 -13.93
CA TRP A 219 16.27 -17.60 -14.05
C TRP A 219 16.84 -18.60 -15.06
N THR A 220 17.91 -19.31 -14.69
CA THR A 220 18.26 -20.53 -15.42
C THR A 220 17.21 -21.61 -15.11
N ARG A 221 16.29 -21.81 -16.04
CA ARG A 221 15.33 -22.92 -16.01
C ARG A 221 16.11 -24.23 -16.16
N SER A 222 16.25 -25.02 -15.09
CA SER A 222 16.46 -26.46 -15.23
C SER A 222 15.11 -27.14 -15.17
N TRP A 223 14.49 -27.29 -16.34
CA TRP A 223 13.42 -28.26 -16.51
C TRP A 223 13.98 -29.37 -17.42
N ALA A 224 14.22 -30.54 -16.83
CA ALA A 224 14.51 -31.75 -17.60
C ALA A 224 13.17 -32.31 -18.10
N PRO A 225 12.90 -32.36 -19.41
CA PRO A 225 11.71 -33.02 -19.91
C PRO A 225 11.86 -34.52 -19.63
N SER A 226 10.93 -35.09 -18.86
CA SER A 226 10.73 -36.54 -18.86
C SER A 226 10.31 -36.97 -20.28
N SER A 227 11.13 -37.80 -20.92
CA SER A 227 10.95 -38.29 -22.28
C SER A 227 9.53 -38.85 -22.50
N PRO A 228 8.83 -38.48 -23.60
CA PRO A 228 7.59 -39.15 -23.96
C PRO A 228 7.93 -40.50 -24.60
N GLY A 229 7.59 -41.57 -23.90
CA GLY A 229 7.62 -42.92 -24.44
C GLY A 229 6.69 -43.05 -25.66
N GLY A 230 7.27 -43.49 -26.77
CA GLY A 230 6.63 -44.33 -27.80
C GLY A 230 5.37 -43.81 -28.49
N ARG A 231 5.53 -43.35 -29.74
CA ARG A 231 4.52 -43.56 -30.80
C ARG A 231 4.90 -44.77 -31.64
N PRO A 232 3.91 -45.53 -32.11
CA PRO A 232 3.78 -45.85 -33.53
C PRO A 232 2.43 -45.31 -34.01
N GLY A 233 2.34 -44.46 -35.04
CA GLY A 233 2.73 -44.74 -36.41
C GLY A 233 1.44 -44.90 -37.23
N ALA A 234 1.03 -43.86 -37.96
CA ALA A 234 0.13 -43.97 -39.11
C ALA A 234 0.21 -42.72 -39.98
N ALA A 235 0.36 -42.94 -41.28
CA ALA A 235 0.65 -41.98 -42.33
C ALA A 235 -0.61 -41.35 -42.96
N GLY A 236 -0.42 -40.20 -43.60
CA GLY A 236 -1.37 -39.55 -44.54
C GLY A 236 -1.24 -38.01 -44.45
N ARG A 237 -0.42 -37.34 -45.27
CA ARG A 237 -0.77 -36.72 -46.58
C ARG A 237 -2.11 -35.95 -46.49
N THR A 238 -2.26 -34.64 -46.73
CA THR A 238 -1.66 -33.67 -47.68
C THR A 238 -2.10 -32.23 -47.33
N ARG A 239 -1.33 -31.20 -47.76
CA ARG A 239 -1.66 -29.85 -48.35
C ARG A 239 -2.86 -29.05 -47.74
N SER A 240 -2.94 -27.73 -47.61
CA SER A 240 -2.22 -26.52 -48.05
C SER A 240 -2.99 -25.30 -47.49
N SER A 241 -2.33 -24.15 -47.28
CA SER A 241 -2.83 -22.75 -47.35
C SER A 241 -4.26 -22.42 -46.84
N TRP A 242 -4.37 -21.66 -45.75
CA TRP A 242 -4.39 -20.18 -45.69
C TRP A 242 -3.94 -19.74 -44.29
#